data_AF-A0A7S1VB77-F1
#
_entry.id   AF-A0A7S1VB77-F1
#
_cell.length_a   1.000
_cell.length_b   1.000
_cell.length_c   1.000
_cell.angle_alpha   90.00
_cell.angle_beta   90.00
_cell.angle_gamma   90.00
#
_symmetry.space_group_name_H-M   'P 1'
#
loop_
_entity.id
_entity.type
_entity.pdbx_description
1 polymer ?
#
loop_
_entity_poly.entity_id
_entity_poly.type
_entity_poly.pdbx_seq_one_letter_code
_entity_poly.pdbx_strand_id
1 'polypeptide(L)'
;GMVEGLFCALSFEQQRKDPSLAPFMMSLARDSKCGTPENQFVKLDLFEVVQAMKAADADPNQVSRSIMPTGFVFHTGRTGSTLVSNALGALDPTTTRVYSEPQPALAALLSCDKSVV
;
A
#
# COMPACT_ATOMS: atom_id res chain seq x y z
N GLY A 1 10.24 -19.45 9.15
CA GLY A 1 8.96 -19.97 8.63
C GLY A 1 8.71 -19.28 7.33
N MET A 2 7.98 -19.92 6.42
CA MET A 2 7.48 -19.30 5.20
C MET A 2 6.52 -18.16 5.58
N VAL A 3 6.69 -16.97 5.02
CA VAL A 3 5.82 -15.80 5.29
C VAL A 3 4.92 -15.61 4.07
N GLU A 4 3.62 -15.81 4.26
CA GLU A 4 2.63 -15.68 3.20
C GLU A 4 1.92 -14.32 3.31
N GLY A 5 1.75 -13.65 2.17
CA GLY A 5 0.98 -12.42 2.05
C GLY A 5 -0.36 -12.67 1.36
N LEU A 6 -1.37 -11.88 1.72
CA LEU A 6 -2.64 -11.78 1.00
C LEU A 6 -2.64 -10.51 0.16
N PHE A 7 -2.78 -10.66 -1.15
CA PHE A 7 -2.68 -9.57 -2.12
C PHE A 7 -4.01 -9.35 -2.83
N CYS A 8 -4.32 -8.10 -3.14
CA CYS A 8 -5.51 -7.69 -3.89
C CYS A 8 -5.13 -6.54 -4.83
N ALA A 9 -5.74 -6.48 -6.01
CA ALA A 9 -5.53 -5.37 -6.92
C ALA A 9 -6.25 -4.11 -6.42
N LEU A 10 -5.51 -3.02 -6.19
CA LEU A 10 -6.09 -1.75 -5.75
C LEU A 10 -6.48 -0.86 -6.94
N SER A 11 -7.70 -0.31 -6.92
CA SER A 11 -8.18 0.71 -7.83
C SER A 11 -7.98 2.10 -7.22
N PHE A 12 -7.07 2.88 -7.80
CA PHE A 12 -6.77 4.23 -7.35
C PHE A 12 -7.63 5.31 -8.02
N GLU A 13 -8.58 4.91 -8.87
CA GLU A 13 -9.36 5.85 -9.70
C GLU A 13 -10.07 6.91 -8.85
N GLN A 14 -10.79 6.45 -7.81
CA GLN A 14 -11.56 7.35 -6.95
C GLN A 14 -10.66 8.20 -6.05
N GLN A 15 -9.57 7.62 -5.52
CA GLN A 15 -8.58 8.36 -4.74
C GLN A 15 -7.93 9.49 -5.56
N ARG A 16 -7.63 9.26 -6.84
CA ARG A 16 -7.06 10.29 -7.73
C ARG A 16 -8.07 11.39 -8.06
N LYS A 17 -9.34 11.01 -8.24
CA LYS A 17 -10.41 11.98 -8.56
C LYS A 17 -10.74 12.86 -7.36
N ASP A 18 -10.84 12.27 -6.18
CA ASP A 18 -11.11 12.97 -4.93
C ASP A 18 -10.49 12.21 -3.75
N PRO A 19 -9.29 12.63 -3.30
CA PRO A 19 -8.60 12.01 -2.16
C PRO A 19 -9.42 12.00 -0.87
N SER A 20 -10.40 12.90 -0.71
CA SER A 20 -11.25 12.96 0.48
C SER A 20 -12.27 11.82 0.55
N LEU A 21 -12.59 11.18 -0.58
CA LEU A 21 -13.50 10.04 -0.64
C LEU A 21 -12.82 8.72 -0.27
N ALA A 22 -11.51 8.61 -0.52
CA ALA A 22 -10.69 7.45 -0.16
C ALA A 22 -9.42 7.87 0.63
N PRO A 23 -9.56 8.50 1.82
CA PRO A 23 -8.45 9.08 2.57
C PRO A 23 -7.63 8.03 3.33
N PHE A 24 -8.15 6.80 3.46
CA PHE A 24 -7.51 5.71 4.20
C PHE A 24 -7.31 4.49 3.31
N MET A 25 -6.28 3.70 3.60
CA MET A 25 -6.02 2.43 2.90
C MET A 25 -7.23 1.47 2.97
N MET A 26 -7.96 1.46 4.08
CA MET A 26 -9.18 0.65 4.22
C MET A 26 -10.31 1.10 3.27
N SER A 27 -10.45 2.41 3.05
CA SER A 27 -11.40 2.95 2.06
C SER A 27 -11.00 2.50 0.66
N LEU A 28 -9.70 2.62 0.33
CA LEU A 28 -9.18 2.18 -0.96
C LEU A 28 -9.39 0.67 -1.18
N ALA A 29 -9.11 -0.17 -0.20
CA ALA A 29 -9.32 -1.62 -0.31
C ALA A 29 -10.80 -1.98 -0.51
N ARG A 30 -11.71 -1.30 0.20
CA ARG A 30 -13.16 -1.46 0.05
C ARG A 30 -13.62 -1.01 -1.34
N ASP A 31 -13.20 0.16 -1.80
CA ASP A 31 -13.59 0.72 -3.09
C ASP A 31 -13.00 -0.10 -4.26
N SER A 32 -11.86 -0.77 -4.01
CA SER A 32 -11.27 -1.79 -4.89
C SER A 32 -11.98 -3.14 -4.84
N LYS A 33 -12.98 -3.32 -3.97
CA LYS A 33 -13.72 -4.57 -3.77
C LYS A 33 -12.85 -5.75 -3.33
N CYS A 34 -11.80 -5.50 -2.56
CA CYS A 34 -10.93 -6.58 -2.07
C CYS A 34 -11.70 -7.58 -1.20
N GLY A 35 -11.58 -8.86 -1.53
CA GLY A 35 -12.25 -9.96 -0.83
C GLY A 35 -13.65 -10.27 -1.34
N THR A 36 -14.13 -9.59 -2.38
CA THR A 36 -15.37 -9.95 -3.09
C THR A 36 -15.07 -10.93 -4.23
N PRO A 37 -16.08 -11.62 -4.82
CA PRO A 37 -15.88 -12.48 -5.97
C PRO A 37 -15.22 -11.80 -7.17
N GLU A 38 -15.41 -10.49 -7.33
CA GLU A 38 -14.83 -9.70 -8.41
C GLU A 38 -13.35 -9.37 -8.21
N ASN A 39 -12.84 -9.40 -6.98
CA ASN A 39 -11.44 -9.08 -6.66
C ASN A 39 -10.99 -9.80 -5.39
N GLN A 40 -10.82 -11.12 -5.51
CA GLN A 40 -10.43 -11.99 -4.41
C GLN A 40 -8.98 -11.77 -3.99
N PHE A 41 -8.69 -12.08 -2.73
CA PHE A 41 -7.31 -12.13 -2.25
C PHE A 41 -6.56 -13.30 -2.89
N VAL A 42 -5.35 -13.03 -3.36
CA VAL A 42 -4.40 -14.04 -3.82
C VAL A 42 -3.35 -14.24 -2.73
N LYS A 43 -3.16 -15.49 -2.33
CA LYS A 43 -2.15 -15.87 -1.34
C LYS A 43 -0.84 -16.17 -2.07
N LEU A 44 0.23 -15.49 -1.69
CA LEU A 44 1.55 -15.64 -2.31
C LEU A 44 2.64 -15.68 -1.25
N ASP A 45 3.75 -16.35 -1.56
CA ASP A 45 4.96 -16.28 -0.76
C ASP A 45 5.57 -14.86 -0.86
N LEU A 46 5.79 -14.22 0.29
CA LEU A 46 6.27 -12.84 0.31
C LEU A 46 7.71 -12.72 -0.21
N PHE A 47 8.54 -13.74 0.01
CA PHE A 47 9.92 -13.75 -0.50
C PHE A 47 9.93 -13.86 -2.03
N GLU A 48 9.14 -14.76 -2.61
CA GLU A 48 9.00 -14.90 -4.07
C GLU A 48 8.50 -13.59 -4.70
N VAL A 49 7.49 -12.96 -4.10
CA VAL A 49 6.97 -11.66 -4.56
C VAL A 49 8.08 -10.59 -4.54
N VAL A 50 8.86 -10.50 -3.46
CA VAL A 50 9.96 -9.52 -3.38
C VAL A 50 11.04 -9.78 -4.42
N GLN A 51 11.41 -11.05 -4.66
CA GLN A 51 12.40 -11.39 -5.69
C GLN A 51 11.88 -11.06 -7.09
N ALA A 52 10.62 -11.40 -7.38
CA ALA A 52 9.98 -11.07 -8.65
C ALA A 52 9.91 -9.56 -8.88
N MET A 53 9.61 -8.77 -7.85
CA MET A 53 9.60 -7.30 -7.95
C MET A 53 11.00 -6.72 -8.19
N LYS A 54 12.04 -7.22 -7.51
CA LYS A 54 13.43 -6.78 -7.76
C LYS A 54 13.88 -7.09 -9.19
N ALA A 55 13.50 -8.25 -9.72
CA ALA A 55 13.79 -8.61 -11.10
C ALA A 55 13.04 -7.71 -12.10
N ALA A 56 11.77 -7.41 -11.82
CA ALA A 56 10.96 -6.49 -12.61
C ALA A 56 11.51 -5.05 -12.59
N ASP A 57 11.98 -4.57 -11.43
CA ASP A 57 12.58 -3.24 -11.28
C ASP A 57 13.92 -3.09 -12.00
N ALA A 58 14.61 -4.21 -12.29
CA ALA A 58 15.86 -4.20 -13.03
C ALA A 58 15.67 -3.99 -14.54
N ASP A 59 14.47 -4.23 -15.08
CA ASP A 59 14.14 -3.96 -16.48
C ASP A 59 13.58 -2.53 -16.64
N PRO A 60 14.30 -1.62 -17.33
CA PRO A 60 13.84 -0.25 -17.53
C PRO A 60 12.58 -0.13 -18.40
N ASN A 61 12.17 -1.18 -19.11
CA ASN A 61 10.97 -1.21 -19.94
C ASN A 61 9.73 -1.74 -19.18
N GLN A 62 9.89 -2.17 -17.93
CA GLN A 62 8.80 -2.71 -17.15
C GLN A 62 7.82 -1.60 -16.72
N VAL A 63 6.53 -1.79 -17.00
CA VAL A 63 5.47 -0.83 -16.61
C VAL A 63 5.14 -0.93 -15.12
N SER A 64 5.28 -2.12 -14.54
CA SER A 64 5.05 -2.39 -13.12
C SER A 64 6.37 -2.37 -12.37
N ARG A 65 6.54 -1.37 -11.51
CA ARG A 65 7.73 -1.19 -10.67
C ARG A 65 7.35 -1.04 -9.21
N SER A 66 8.23 -1.44 -8.32
CA SER A 66 8.11 -1.08 -6.92
C SER A 66 8.17 0.44 -6.79
N ILE A 67 7.36 0.98 -5.89
CA ILE A 67 7.36 2.39 -5.57
C ILE A 67 8.19 2.54 -4.31
N MET A 68 9.42 3.05 -4.46
CA MET A 68 10.24 3.40 -3.31
C MET A 68 9.62 4.62 -2.61
N PRO A 69 9.24 4.51 -1.33
CA PRO A 69 8.71 5.66 -0.59
C PRO A 69 9.78 6.76 -0.51
N THR A 70 9.40 7.99 -0.84
CA THR A 70 10.27 9.17 -0.70
C THR A 70 10.19 9.79 0.70
N GLY A 71 9.22 9.38 1.50
CA GLY A 71 9.02 9.83 2.87
C GLY A 71 7.96 9.01 3.60
N PHE A 72 7.96 9.11 4.93
CA PHE A 72 6.99 8.47 5.81
C PHE A 72 6.33 9.51 6.69
N VAL A 73 5.00 9.44 6.81
CA VAL A 73 4.23 10.26 7.74
C VAL A 73 3.86 9.37 8.93
N PHE A 74 4.51 9.60 10.06
CA PHE A 74 4.24 8.86 11.29
C PHE A 74 3.17 9.57 12.12
N HIS A 75 2.16 8.82 12.56
CA HIS A 75 1.16 9.30 13.50
C HIS A 75 1.64 9.09 14.95
N THR A 76 1.86 10.16 15.69
CA THR A 76 1.95 10.12 17.16
C THR A 76 0.68 10.74 17.75
N GLY A 77 -0.47 10.07 17.61
CA GLY A 77 -1.76 10.42 18.24
C GLY A 77 -2.38 11.79 17.89
N ARG A 78 -3.55 11.81 17.23
CA ARG A 78 -4.37 13.03 16.96
C ARG A 78 -3.61 14.26 16.40
N THR A 79 -2.48 14.05 15.72
CA THR A 79 -1.64 15.12 15.15
C THR A 79 -2.12 15.65 13.79
N GLY A 80 -3.25 15.16 13.28
CA GLY A 80 -3.72 15.55 11.95
C GLY A 80 -2.90 14.97 10.79
N SER A 81 -2.13 13.90 11.01
CA SER A 81 -1.30 13.33 9.92
C SER A 81 -2.12 12.76 8.74
N THR A 82 -3.38 12.37 8.95
CA THR A 82 -4.34 12.10 7.86
C THR A 82 -4.59 13.35 7.02
N LEU A 83 -4.78 14.52 7.64
CA LEU A 83 -4.96 15.78 6.93
C LEU A 83 -3.71 16.11 6.11
N VAL A 84 -2.52 15.94 6.70
CA VAL A 84 -1.24 16.14 5.99
C VAL A 84 -1.11 15.16 4.82
N SER A 85 -1.41 13.87 5.02
CA SER A 85 -1.32 12.85 3.97
C SER A 85 -2.28 13.14 2.82
N ASN A 86 -3.52 13.53 3.14
CA ASN A 86 -4.50 13.91 2.12
C ASN A 86 -4.11 15.20 1.40
N ALA A 87 -3.60 16.20 2.11
CA ALA A 87 -3.11 17.43 1.50
C ALA A 87 -1.95 17.15 0.54
N LEU A 88 -0.97 16.34 0.94
CA LEU A 88 0.14 15.93 0.09
C LEU A 88 -0.34 15.13 -1.14
N GLY A 89 -1.30 14.22 -0.96
CA GLY A 89 -1.92 13.50 -2.07
C GLY A 89 -2.73 14.39 -3.02
N ALA A 90 -3.33 15.47 -2.52
CA ALA A 90 -4.11 16.41 -3.33
C ALA A 90 -3.25 17.45 -4.07
N LEU A 91 -2.04 17.76 -3.59
CA LEU A 91 -1.16 18.75 -4.21
C LEU A 91 -0.67 18.30 -5.60
N ASP A 92 -0.35 17.02 -5.76
CA ASP A 92 -0.07 16.42 -7.07
C ASP A 92 -0.55 14.95 -7.11
N PRO A 93 -1.83 14.71 -7.46
CA PRO A 93 -2.41 13.38 -7.46
C PRO A 93 -1.85 12.46 -8.57
N THR A 94 -1.08 13.01 -9.51
CA THR A 94 -0.51 12.25 -10.63
C THR A 94 0.86 11.68 -10.27
N THR A 95 1.66 12.41 -9.49
CA THR A 95 3.02 12.01 -9.11
C THR A 95 3.14 11.58 -7.65
N THR A 96 2.26 12.08 -6.77
CA THR A 96 2.37 11.90 -5.32
C THR A 96 1.34 10.92 -4.82
N ARG A 97 1.80 9.92 -4.07
CA ARG A 97 0.93 8.96 -3.36
C ARG A 97 1.37 8.91 -1.91
N VAL A 98 0.50 9.38 -1.01
CA VAL A 98 0.76 9.36 0.43
C VAL A 98 -0.32 8.54 1.11
N TYR A 99 0.10 7.55 1.90
CA TYR A 99 -0.77 6.76 2.75
C TYR A 99 -0.32 6.94 4.20
N SER A 100 -1.24 7.34 5.07
CA SER A 100 -1.02 7.23 6.51
C SER A 100 -1.20 5.76 6.92
N GLU A 101 -0.16 5.15 7.47
CA GLU A 101 -0.18 3.80 8.06
C GLU A 101 -0.70 2.67 7.16
N PRO A 102 0.08 2.19 6.17
CA PRO A 102 -0.22 0.92 5.54
C PRO A 102 0.02 -0.20 6.56
N GLN A 103 -1.02 -0.59 7.32
CA GLN A 103 -1.03 -1.78 8.18
C GLN A 103 -0.32 -3.01 7.55
N PRO A 104 -0.48 -3.28 6.24
CA PRO A 104 0.24 -4.38 5.59
C PRO A 104 1.77 -4.29 5.67
N ALA A 105 2.34 -3.07 5.60
CA ALA A 105 3.80 -2.89 5.67
C ALA A 105 4.33 -3.18 7.09
N LEU A 106 3.60 -2.73 8.12
CA LEU A 106 3.93 -3.03 9.50
C LEU A 106 3.77 -4.53 9.80
N ALA A 107 2.67 -5.13 9.34
CA ALA A 107 2.44 -6.57 9.48
C ALA A 107 3.57 -7.39 8.83
N ALA A 108 3.99 -7.02 7.61
CA ALA A 108 5.10 -7.66 6.92
C ALA A 108 6.43 -7.52 7.69
N LEU A 109 6.72 -6.33 8.23
CA LEU A 109 7.93 -6.09 9.03
C LEU A 109 7.97 -6.98 10.28
N LEU A 110 6.83 -7.09 10.97
CA LEU A 110 6.71 -7.85 12.22
C LEU A 110 6.53 -9.36 11.99
N SER A 111 6.24 -9.81 10.77
CA SER A 111 5.95 -11.22 10.46
C SER A 111 7.10 -12.18 10.79
N CYS A 112 8.34 -11.67 10.79
CA CYS A 112 9.55 -12.42 11.12
C CYS A 112 10.04 -12.16 12.55
N ASP A 113 9.47 -11.19 13.26
CA ASP A 113 9.91 -10.79 14.57
C ASP A 113 9.26 -11.68 15.65
N LYS A 114 10.08 -12.54 16.27
CA LYS A 114 9.61 -13.51 17.27
C LYS A 114 9.37 -12.87 18.64
N SER A 115 9.62 -11.57 18.78
CA SER A 115 9.58 -10.85 20.07
C SER A 115 8.24 -10.15 20.36
N VAL A 116 7.27 -10.20 19.45
CA VAL A 116 5.91 -9.70 19.67
C VAL A 116 4.99 -10.89 19.97
N VAL A 117 4.79 -11.15 21.26
CA VAL A 117 3.76 -12.04 21.82
C VAL A 117 2.58 -11.20 22.27
#